data_AF-A0A9W8GX46-F1
#
_entry.id   AF-A0A9W8GX46-F1
#
_cell.length_a   1.000
_cell.length_b   1.000
_cell.length_c   1.000
_cell.angle_alpha   90.00
_cell.angle_beta   90.00
_cell.angle_gamma   90.00
#
_symmetry.space_group_name_H-M   'P 1'
#
loop_
_entity.id
_entity.type
_entity.pdbx_description
1 polymer ?
#
loop_
_entity_poly.entity_id
_entity_poly.type
_entity_poly.pdbx_seq_one_letter_code
_entity_poly.pdbx_strand_id
1 'polypeptide(L)'
;MADSKKPDYIKLVEPYIQRAQETSAVDPVVSYFCKYYAARLAITSSNSTDGDTYLVQLLDQLEAEKRSIVDNESMRDDTTAAAHVTNFALRVFAKADTEDREGRASKVTAKTFMIASQFFQVLASFGEIPSDVAEKIKYAKWRAMEILKAAREGRSPQAPASVSPQASVSPSSDALAWPSPPPPFSGASSVAPVAYPDPRSMSPPPPPNPAPFIPPVSSPVFTPPVSSPAFIPVPAASLPPMVATPPGAPIDPDQMLDPAVTKKAQKLARWAISALEYDDVSNAIDNLREAIQVLLPYKK
;
A
#
# COMPACT_ATOMS: atom_id res chain seq x y z
N MET A 1 -10.07 4.73 42.03
CA MET A 1 -9.54 4.24 40.75
C MET A 1 -10.20 5.09 39.67
N ALA A 2 -9.46 6.04 39.09
CA ALA A 2 -10.01 6.96 38.12
C ALA A 2 -10.30 6.19 36.83
N ASP A 3 -11.57 6.19 36.42
CA ASP A 3 -12.01 5.79 35.09
C ASP A 3 -11.21 6.63 34.08
N SER A 4 -10.21 6.02 33.43
CA SER A 4 -9.45 6.67 32.35
C SER A 4 -10.41 6.89 31.19
N LYS A 5 -11.10 8.02 31.21
CA LYS A 5 -11.87 8.53 30.08
C LYS A 5 -10.90 8.61 28.91
N LYS A 6 -11.04 7.68 27.96
CA LYS A 6 -10.22 7.66 26.74
C LYS A 6 -10.28 9.04 26.09
N PRO A 7 -9.13 9.69 25.83
CA PRO A 7 -9.10 11.00 25.21
C PRO A 7 -9.93 11.05 23.91
N ASP A 8 -10.69 12.13 23.72
CA ASP A 8 -11.64 12.26 22.61
C ASP A 8 -10.93 12.23 21.23
N TYR A 9 -9.64 12.61 21.17
CA TYR A 9 -8.83 12.56 19.95
C TYR A 9 -8.44 11.13 19.52
N ILE A 10 -8.61 10.11 20.37
CA ILE A 10 -8.19 8.73 20.03
C ILE A 10 -8.85 8.26 18.73
N LYS A 11 -10.14 8.56 18.53
CA LYS A 11 -10.87 8.19 17.31
C LYS A 11 -10.32 8.87 16.05
N LEU A 12 -9.71 10.05 16.20
CA LEU A 12 -9.10 10.79 15.09
C LEU A 12 -7.78 10.16 14.66
N VAL A 13 -7.01 9.63 15.61
CA VAL A 13 -5.65 9.12 15.36
C VAL A 13 -5.62 7.61 15.09
N GLU A 14 -6.62 6.87 15.57
CA GLU A 14 -6.76 5.42 15.43
C GLU A 14 -6.54 4.88 14.00
N PRO A 15 -7.08 5.50 12.94
CA PRO A 15 -6.82 5.04 11.57
C PRO A 15 -5.32 5.01 11.22
N TYR A 16 -4.57 6.04 11.63
CA TYR A 16 -3.14 6.17 11.35
C TYR A 16 -2.30 5.26 12.24
N ILE A 17 -2.70 5.04 13.49
CA ILE A 17 -2.06 4.06 14.37
C ILE A 17 -2.23 2.65 13.79
N GLN A 18 -3.41 2.33 13.28
CA GLN A 18 -3.64 1.05 12.60
C GLN A 18 -2.76 0.94 11.33
N ARG A 19 -2.65 2.00 10.51
CA ARG A 19 -1.75 1.99 9.34
C ARG A 19 -0.30 1.74 9.73
N ALA A 20 0.16 2.33 10.84
CA ALA A 20 1.52 2.12 11.33
C ALA A 20 1.77 0.66 11.71
N GLN A 21 0.85 0.04 12.45
CA GLN A 21 0.96 -1.37 12.82
C GLN A 21 1.03 -2.29 11.60
N GLU A 22 0.19 -2.05 10.60
CA GLU A 22 0.16 -2.84 9.36
C GLU A 22 1.42 -2.68 8.49
N THR A 23 2.11 -1.55 8.60
CA THR A 23 3.33 -1.25 7.83
C THR A 23 4.62 -1.51 8.57
N SER A 24 4.59 -1.66 9.90
CA SER A 24 5.78 -1.80 10.76
C SER A 24 6.76 -2.90 10.32
N ALA A 25 6.25 -4.03 9.82
CA ALA A 25 7.09 -5.15 9.35
C ALA A 25 7.60 -4.99 7.91
N VAL A 26 6.89 -4.22 7.07
CA VAL A 26 7.16 -4.11 5.62
C VAL A 26 7.92 -2.83 5.29
N ASP A 27 7.61 -1.74 5.98
CA ASP A 27 8.20 -0.42 5.79
C ASP A 27 8.21 0.36 7.13
N PRO A 28 9.27 0.19 7.94
CA PRO A 28 9.41 0.86 9.23
C PRO A 28 9.39 2.39 9.15
N VAL A 29 9.84 2.96 8.02
CA VAL A 29 9.84 4.41 7.79
C VAL A 29 8.42 4.93 7.64
N VAL A 30 7.60 4.26 6.82
CA VAL A 30 6.18 4.61 6.68
C VAL A 30 5.42 4.41 7.99
N SER A 31 5.73 3.33 8.73
CA SER A 31 5.17 3.11 10.08
C SER A 31 5.44 4.28 11.01
N TYR A 32 6.70 4.71 11.08
CA TYR A 32 7.12 5.86 11.89
C TYR A 32 6.34 7.13 11.52
N PHE A 33 6.26 7.47 10.23
CA PHE A 33 5.54 8.69 9.81
C PHE A 33 4.03 8.62 10.04
N CYS A 34 3.41 7.43 9.97
CA CYS A 34 2.02 7.25 10.36
C CYS A 34 1.81 7.55 11.85
N LYS A 35 2.68 7.04 12.73
CA LYS A 35 2.65 7.36 14.17
C LYS A 35 2.96 8.83 14.44
N TYR A 36 3.90 9.41 13.70
CA TYR A 36 4.28 10.81 13.85
C TYR A 36 3.13 11.74 13.50
N TYR A 37 2.44 11.48 12.40
CA TYR A 37 1.23 12.22 12.02
C TYR A 37 0.11 12.06 13.05
N ALA A 38 -0.10 10.84 13.55
CA ALA A 38 -1.04 10.56 14.63
C ALA A 38 -0.73 11.37 15.89
N ALA A 39 0.53 11.40 16.33
CA ALA A 39 0.96 12.17 17.48
C ALA A 39 0.75 13.68 17.29
N ARG A 40 1.05 14.21 16.09
CA ARG A 40 0.76 15.63 15.77
C ARG A 40 -0.72 15.95 15.88
N LEU A 41 -1.58 15.11 15.30
CA LEU A 41 -3.04 15.26 15.40
C LEU A 41 -3.52 15.19 16.85
N ALA A 42 -2.99 14.25 17.65
CA ALA A 42 -3.29 14.13 19.08
C ALA A 42 -2.89 15.40 19.85
N ILE A 43 -1.69 15.94 19.61
CA ILE A 43 -1.21 17.16 20.26
C ILE A 43 -2.10 18.36 19.89
N THR A 44 -2.45 18.52 18.61
CA THR A 44 -3.31 19.63 18.17
C THR A 44 -4.75 19.50 18.66
N SER A 45 -5.23 18.28 18.88
CA SER A 45 -6.63 18.01 19.28
C SER A 45 -6.79 17.80 20.79
N SER A 46 -5.69 17.69 21.54
CA SER A 46 -5.72 17.53 23.00
C SER A 46 -6.04 18.88 23.65
N ASN A 47 -7.15 18.93 24.37
CA ASN A 47 -7.53 20.06 25.21
C ASN A 47 -7.04 19.90 26.67
N SER A 48 -6.28 18.84 26.96
CA SER A 48 -5.88 18.47 28.33
C SER A 48 -4.44 18.91 28.62
N THR A 49 -4.28 19.67 29.70
CA THR A 49 -2.98 20.07 30.29
C THR A 49 -2.34 18.96 31.14
N ASP A 50 -3.03 17.84 31.35
CA ASP A 50 -2.59 16.76 32.24
C ASP A 50 -2.12 15.52 31.48
N GLY A 51 -0.91 15.07 31.84
CA GLY A 51 -0.28 13.77 31.61
C GLY A 51 -1.06 12.70 30.85
N ASP A 52 -1.26 12.92 29.56
CA ASP A 52 -1.90 11.95 28.69
C ASP A 52 -0.96 10.76 28.49
N THR A 53 -1.16 9.73 29.32
CA THR A 53 -0.30 8.55 29.36
C THR A 53 -0.24 7.86 27.99
N TYR A 54 -1.31 7.92 27.20
CA TYR A 54 -1.31 7.35 25.85
C TYR A 54 -0.40 8.15 24.92
N LEU A 55 -0.50 9.48 24.94
CA LEU A 55 0.36 10.34 24.12
C LEU A 55 1.83 10.22 24.54
N VAL A 56 2.11 10.18 25.84
CA VAL A 56 3.48 9.97 26.35
C VAL A 56 4.04 8.64 25.83
N GLN A 57 3.30 7.55 25.95
CA GLN A 57 3.72 6.24 25.42
C GLN A 57 3.90 6.24 23.90
N LEU A 58 3.06 6.99 23.16
CA LEU A 58 3.19 7.12 21.71
C LEU A 58 4.46 7.89 21.33
N LEU A 59 4.81 8.95 22.08
CA LEU A 59 6.04 9.71 21.88
C LEU A 59 7.28 8.87 22.22
N ASP A 60 7.26 8.11 23.32
CA ASP A 60 8.34 7.19 23.68
C ASP A 60 8.59 6.14 22.59
N GLN A 61 7.52 5.58 22.01
CA GLN A 61 7.61 4.66 20.87
C GLN A 61 8.21 5.34 19.64
N LEU A 62 7.81 6.58 19.33
CA LEU A 62 8.36 7.34 18.22
C LEU A 62 9.86 7.60 18.39
N GLU A 63 10.31 7.93 19.59
CA GLU A 63 11.73 8.10 19.87
C GLU A 63 12.52 6.81 19.68
N ALA A 64 11.99 5.68 20.17
CA ALA A 64 12.61 4.37 20.01
C ALA A 64 12.67 3.94 18.52
N GLU A 65 11.57 4.10 17.78
CA GLU A 65 11.52 3.79 16.34
C GLU A 65 12.44 4.71 15.54
N LYS A 66 12.47 6.01 15.84
CA LYS A 66 13.39 6.93 15.15
C LYS A 66 14.84 6.48 15.30
N ARG A 67 15.25 6.04 16.49
CA ARG A 67 16.61 5.51 16.71
C ARG A 67 16.90 4.25 15.90
N SER A 68 15.90 3.40 15.66
CA SER A 68 16.11 2.16 14.89
C SER A 68 16.13 2.39 13.37
N ILE A 69 15.53 3.47 12.87
CA ILE A 69 15.44 3.78 11.43
C ILE A 69 16.32 4.95 10.99
N VAL A 70 17.05 5.60 11.89
CA VAL A 70 17.82 6.83 11.58
C VAL A 70 18.86 6.63 10.47
N ASP A 71 19.44 5.43 10.37
CA ASP A 71 20.43 5.08 9.37
C ASP A 71 19.83 4.71 8.00
N ASN A 72 18.49 4.68 7.88
CA ASN A 72 17.81 4.42 6.61
C ASN A 72 17.97 5.61 5.66
N GLU A 73 18.27 5.35 4.39
CA GLU A 73 18.43 6.39 3.36
C GLU A 73 17.21 7.32 3.27
N SER A 74 16.01 6.76 3.45
CA SER A 74 14.75 7.50 3.42
C SER A 74 14.59 8.48 4.60
N MET A 75 15.43 8.42 5.63
CA MET A 75 15.41 9.31 6.81
C MET A 75 16.47 10.43 6.76
N ARG A 76 17.22 10.55 5.65
CA ARG A 76 18.32 11.53 5.49
C ARG A 76 17.85 12.98 5.58
N ASP A 77 16.71 13.30 4.96
CA ASP A 77 16.09 14.61 4.97
C ASP A 77 14.59 14.50 4.71
N ASP A 78 13.84 15.56 5.04
CA ASP A 78 12.39 15.60 4.91
C ASP A 78 11.91 15.42 3.46
N THR A 79 12.71 15.81 2.46
CA THR A 79 12.34 15.67 1.04
C THR A 79 12.40 14.20 0.61
N THR A 80 13.46 13.51 1.01
CA THR A 80 13.65 12.08 0.75
C THR A 80 12.61 11.25 1.50
N ALA A 81 12.33 11.58 2.76
CA ALA A 81 11.27 10.96 3.54
C ALA A 81 9.88 11.16 2.93
N ALA A 82 9.55 12.39 2.53
CA ALA A 82 8.29 12.71 1.86
C ALA A 82 8.16 11.94 0.53
N ALA A 83 9.23 11.86 -0.27
CA ALA A 83 9.23 11.10 -1.50
C ALA A 83 9.01 9.59 -1.25
N HIS A 84 9.64 9.03 -0.22
CA HIS A 84 9.45 7.63 0.17
C HIS A 84 8.00 7.33 0.56
N VAL A 85 7.41 8.15 1.44
CA VAL A 85 6.00 8.02 1.85
C VAL A 85 5.05 8.23 0.67
N THR A 86 5.35 9.19 -0.22
CA THR A 86 4.56 9.46 -1.42
C THR A 86 4.55 8.26 -2.36
N ASN A 87 5.72 7.67 -2.65
CA ASN A 87 5.83 6.48 -3.50
C ASN A 87 5.13 5.27 -2.88
N PHE A 88 5.17 5.13 -1.55
CA PHE A 88 4.39 4.11 -0.85
C PHE A 88 2.89 4.32 -1.06
N ALA A 89 2.38 5.53 -0.81
CA ALA A 89 0.98 5.87 -0.98
C ALA A 89 0.50 5.67 -2.44
N LEU A 90 1.32 6.05 -3.42
CA LEU A 90 1.04 5.84 -4.84
C LEU A 90 0.92 4.36 -5.20
N ARG A 91 1.75 3.47 -4.64
CA ARG A 91 1.61 2.02 -4.87
C ARG A 91 0.30 1.47 -4.34
N VAL A 92 -0.11 1.89 -3.14
CA VAL A 92 -1.39 1.48 -2.55
C VAL A 92 -2.56 2.02 -3.38
N PHE A 93 -2.47 3.26 -3.83
CA PHE A 93 -3.47 3.89 -4.71
C PHE A 93 -3.57 3.17 -6.05
N ALA A 94 -2.45 2.96 -6.73
CA ALA A 94 -2.39 2.33 -8.05
C ALA A 94 -2.95 0.90 -8.02
N LYS A 95 -2.73 0.16 -6.93
CA LYS A 95 -3.35 -1.16 -6.75
C LYS A 95 -4.89 -1.06 -6.77
N ALA A 96 -5.47 -0.12 -6.04
CA ALA A 96 -6.91 0.07 -6.00
C ALA A 96 -7.46 0.56 -7.34
N ASP A 97 -6.78 1.52 -7.97
CA ASP A 97 -7.16 2.09 -9.28
C ASP A 97 -7.10 1.03 -10.39
N THR A 98 -6.09 0.16 -10.39
CA THR A 98 -6.00 -0.95 -11.35
C THR A 98 -7.16 -1.92 -11.19
N GLU A 99 -7.45 -2.37 -9.96
CA GLU A 99 -8.59 -3.27 -9.70
C GLU A 99 -9.93 -2.65 -10.11
N ASP A 100 -10.09 -1.35 -9.86
CA ASP A 100 -11.32 -0.61 -10.18
C ASP A 100 -11.51 -0.42 -11.70
N ARG A 101 -10.44 -0.07 -12.42
CA ARG A 101 -10.45 0.07 -13.89
C ARG A 101 -10.67 -1.25 -14.62
N GLU A 102 -10.20 -2.35 -14.05
CA GLU A 102 -10.46 -3.70 -14.58
C GLU A 102 -11.88 -4.21 -14.28
N GLY A 103 -12.73 -3.40 -13.62
CA GLY A 103 -14.09 -3.79 -13.25
C GLY A 103 -14.14 -4.83 -12.12
N ARG A 104 -13.03 -5.01 -11.40
CA ARG A 104 -12.91 -5.94 -10.26
C ARG A 104 -13.05 -5.24 -8.91
N ALA A 105 -13.52 -3.99 -8.90
CA ALA A 105 -13.69 -3.23 -7.67
C ALA A 105 -14.64 -3.92 -6.68
N SER A 106 -14.19 -4.04 -5.44
CA SER A 106 -14.90 -4.66 -4.35
C SER A 106 -14.87 -3.80 -3.09
N LYS A 107 -15.50 -4.27 -2.00
CA LYS A 107 -15.36 -3.65 -0.67
C LYS A 107 -13.90 -3.56 -0.23
N VAL A 108 -13.04 -4.47 -0.69
CA VAL A 108 -11.59 -4.42 -0.41
C VAL A 108 -10.96 -3.25 -1.17
N THR A 109 -11.25 -3.11 -2.46
CA THR A 109 -10.75 -2.01 -3.30
C THR A 109 -11.15 -0.64 -2.73
N ALA A 110 -12.39 -0.48 -2.26
CA ALA A 110 -12.82 0.74 -1.58
C ALA A 110 -12.01 1.02 -0.30
N LYS A 111 -11.77 -0.01 0.53
CA LYS A 111 -10.92 0.13 1.72
C LYS A 111 -9.50 0.50 1.32
N THR A 112 -8.95 -0.08 0.26
CA THR A 112 -7.61 0.24 -0.24
C THR A 112 -7.50 1.70 -0.69
N PHE A 113 -8.52 2.24 -1.38
CA PHE A 113 -8.58 3.69 -1.66
C PHE A 113 -8.63 4.54 -0.39
N MET A 114 -9.44 4.18 0.61
CA MET A 114 -9.47 4.89 1.88
C MET A 114 -8.10 4.89 2.58
N ILE A 115 -7.43 3.74 2.59
CA ILE A 115 -6.10 3.57 3.15
C ILE A 115 -5.07 4.42 2.38
N ALA A 116 -5.11 4.42 1.05
CA ALA A 116 -4.26 5.27 0.23
C ALA A 116 -4.44 6.76 0.58
N SER A 117 -5.69 7.20 0.76
CA SER A 117 -5.97 8.58 1.16
C SER A 117 -5.36 8.94 2.52
N GLN A 118 -5.34 8.01 3.48
CA GLN A 118 -4.71 8.21 4.79
C GLN A 118 -3.18 8.31 4.66
N PHE A 119 -2.54 7.48 3.84
CA PHE A 119 -1.10 7.59 3.58
C PHE A 119 -0.73 8.92 2.91
N PHE A 120 -1.55 9.43 1.99
CA PHE A 120 -1.34 10.76 1.43
C PHE A 120 -1.55 11.87 2.48
N GLN A 121 -2.48 11.73 3.42
CA GLN A 121 -2.67 12.70 4.51
C GLN A 121 -1.46 12.77 5.44
N VAL A 122 -0.72 11.66 5.64
CA VAL A 122 0.53 11.64 6.40
C VAL A 122 1.56 12.61 5.84
N LEU A 123 1.50 12.95 4.55
CA LEU A 123 2.41 13.91 3.92
C LEU A 123 2.28 15.34 4.48
N ALA A 124 1.17 15.67 5.14
CA ALA A 124 1.05 16.92 5.89
C ALA A 124 2.07 17.04 7.05
N SER A 125 2.70 15.92 7.43
CA SER A 125 3.84 15.92 8.36
C SER A 125 5.04 16.71 7.84
N PHE A 126 5.22 16.78 6.52
CA PHE A 126 6.38 17.42 5.88
C PHE A 126 6.12 18.86 5.42
N GLY A 127 4.88 19.34 5.58
CA GLY A 127 4.49 20.70 5.15
C GLY A 127 3.13 20.73 4.48
N GLU A 128 2.95 21.68 3.58
CA GLU A 128 1.74 21.80 2.77
C GLU A 128 1.63 20.62 1.78
N ILE A 129 0.46 20.00 1.70
CA ILE A 129 0.22 18.88 0.79
C ILE A 129 0.24 19.41 -0.66
N PRO A 130 1.06 18.82 -1.55
CA PRO A 130 1.06 19.18 -2.97
C PRO A 130 -0.33 19.06 -3.61
N SER A 131 -0.64 19.95 -4.55
CA SER A 131 -1.97 20.03 -5.18
C SER A 131 -2.40 18.71 -5.84
N ASP A 132 -1.48 18.04 -6.53
CA ASP A 132 -1.69 16.73 -7.15
C ASP A 132 -2.00 15.63 -6.13
N VAL A 133 -1.34 15.65 -4.98
CA VAL A 133 -1.60 14.74 -3.86
C VAL A 133 -2.98 15.04 -3.24
N ALA A 134 -3.33 16.32 -3.08
CA ALA A 134 -4.62 16.72 -2.54
C ALA A 134 -5.79 16.26 -3.45
N GLU A 135 -5.62 16.32 -4.77
CA GLU A 135 -6.57 15.78 -5.74
C GLU A 135 -6.70 14.26 -5.62
N LYS A 136 -5.59 13.53 -5.45
CA LYS A 136 -5.61 12.07 -5.21
C LYS A 136 -6.33 11.70 -3.91
N ILE A 137 -6.15 12.46 -2.84
CA ILE A 137 -6.90 12.28 -1.59
C ILE A 137 -8.40 12.42 -1.83
N LYS A 138 -8.82 13.48 -2.54
CA LYS A 138 -10.24 13.73 -2.86
C LYS A 138 -10.82 12.61 -3.72
N TYR A 139 -10.12 12.24 -4.79
CA TYR A 139 -10.52 11.16 -5.68
C TYR A 139 -10.65 9.83 -4.94
N ALA A 140 -9.64 9.43 -4.17
CA ALA A 140 -9.65 8.17 -3.44
C ALA A 140 -10.85 8.07 -2.48
N LYS A 141 -11.15 9.15 -1.74
CA LYS A 141 -12.30 9.20 -0.82
C LYS A 141 -13.63 9.12 -1.57
N TRP A 142 -13.80 9.96 -2.60
CA TRP A 142 -15.01 9.95 -3.42
C TRP A 142 -15.24 8.56 -4.04
N ARG A 143 -14.19 7.99 -4.65
CA ARG A 143 -14.30 6.72 -5.35
C ARG A 143 -14.56 5.55 -4.41
N ALA A 144 -13.92 5.52 -3.24
CA ALA A 144 -14.21 4.52 -2.21
C ALA A 144 -15.70 4.55 -1.80
N MET A 145 -16.28 5.74 -1.65
CA MET A 145 -17.71 5.88 -1.31
C MET A 145 -18.61 5.37 -2.42
N GLU A 146 -18.31 5.67 -3.68
CA GLU A 146 -19.06 5.16 -4.84
C GLU A 146 -19.00 3.62 -4.92
N ILE A 147 -17.82 3.04 -4.71
CA ILE A 147 -17.65 1.57 -4.70
C ILE A 147 -18.46 0.95 -3.55
N LEU A 148 -18.42 1.52 -2.35
CA LEU A 148 -19.19 1.02 -1.20
C LEU A 148 -20.70 1.16 -1.41
N LYS A 149 -21.14 2.24 -2.04
CA LYS A 149 -22.56 2.47 -2.36
C LYS A 149 -23.05 1.42 -3.36
N ALA A 150 -22.33 1.22 -4.46
CA ALA A 150 -22.65 0.18 -5.44
C ALA A 150 -22.70 -1.21 -4.79
N ALA A 151 -21.70 -1.55 -3.97
CA ALA A 151 -21.63 -2.82 -3.26
C ALA A 151 -22.79 -3.03 -2.26
N ARG A 152 -23.33 -1.97 -1.66
CA ARG A 152 -24.51 -2.04 -0.78
C ARG A 152 -25.80 -2.25 -1.57
N GLU A 153 -25.89 -1.66 -2.75
CA GLU A 153 -27.04 -1.76 -3.67
C GLU A 153 -27.03 -3.07 -4.48
N GLY A 154 -26.05 -3.97 -4.26
CA GLY A 154 -25.93 -5.24 -4.97
C GLY A 154 -25.52 -5.08 -6.44
N ARG A 155 -25.06 -3.89 -6.84
CA ARG A 155 -24.57 -3.61 -8.20
C ARG A 155 -23.05 -3.62 -8.21
N SER A 156 -22.45 -4.05 -9.33
CA SER A 156 -21.02 -3.84 -9.54
C SER A 156 -20.75 -2.34 -9.69
N PRO A 157 -19.73 -1.80 -9.01
CA PRO A 157 -19.32 -0.41 -9.23
C PRO A 157 -18.94 -0.24 -10.70
N GLN A 158 -19.54 0.75 -11.37
CA GLN A 158 -19.16 1.08 -12.73
C GLN A 158 -17.74 1.62 -12.70
N ALA A 159 -16.80 0.97 -13.40
CA ALA A 159 -15.42 1.42 -13.52
C ALA A 159 -15.41 2.91 -13.90
N PRO A 160 -14.50 3.71 -13.34
CA PRO A 160 -14.38 5.11 -13.71
C PRO A 160 -14.20 5.14 -15.23
N ALA A 161 -14.97 5.99 -15.92
CA ALA A 161 -14.82 6.13 -17.36
C ALA A 161 -13.33 6.37 -17.65
N SER A 162 -12.75 5.56 -18.54
CA SER A 162 -11.44 5.88 -19.13
C SER A 162 -11.58 7.30 -19.63
N VAL A 163 -10.87 8.24 -19.01
CA VAL A 163 -11.05 9.66 -19.25
C VAL A 163 -10.86 9.97 -20.73
N SER A 164 -11.98 10.11 -21.45
CA SER A 164 -12.10 11.08 -22.52
C SER A 164 -12.51 12.40 -21.85
N PRO A 165 -11.80 13.51 -22.07
CA PRO A 165 -11.91 14.70 -21.25
C PRO A 165 -13.15 15.52 -21.62
N GLN A 166 -14.33 15.12 -21.12
CA GLN A 166 -15.47 16.04 -21.02
C GLN A 166 -16.55 15.55 -20.05
N ALA A 167 -16.33 15.74 -18.74
CA ALA A 167 -17.43 15.93 -17.77
C ALA A 167 -16.85 16.38 -16.43
N SER A 168 -16.71 17.69 -16.27
CA SER A 168 -16.56 18.33 -14.96
C SER A 168 -17.86 18.13 -14.15
N VAL A 169 -17.89 17.11 -13.30
CA VAL A 169 -18.88 17.00 -12.23
C VAL A 169 -18.24 17.48 -10.92
N SER A 170 -18.50 18.74 -10.58
CA SER A 170 -18.19 19.31 -9.27
C SER A 170 -19.04 18.62 -8.20
N PRO A 171 -18.47 17.98 -7.17
CA PRO A 171 -19.26 17.48 -6.06
C PRO A 171 -19.50 18.61 -5.03
N SER A 172 -20.78 18.85 -4.75
CA SER A 172 -21.28 19.80 -3.75
C SER A 172 -20.73 19.53 -2.34
N SER A 173 -20.40 20.62 -1.63
CA SER A 173 -19.61 20.66 -0.39
C SER A 173 -20.29 20.19 0.91
N ASP A 174 -21.35 19.39 0.86
CA ASP A 174 -22.18 19.09 2.06
C ASP A 174 -22.04 17.69 2.67
N ALA A 175 -21.06 16.89 2.26
CA ALA A 175 -20.87 15.51 2.75
C ALA A 175 -19.81 15.36 3.87
N LEU A 176 -19.56 16.40 4.68
CA LEU A 176 -18.55 16.37 5.75
C LEU A 176 -19.00 15.70 7.08
N ALA A 177 -20.14 15.01 7.12
CA ALA A 177 -20.54 14.22 8.29
C ALA A 177 -20.09 12.75 8.15
N TRP A 178 -18.99 12.42 8.84
CA TRP A 178 -18.33 11.11 8.83
C TRP A 178 -19.10 10.06 9.66
N PRO A 179 -19.53 8.91 9.10
CA PRO A 179 -19.95 7.76 9.91
C PRO A 179 -18.73 6.92 10.34
N SER A 180 -18.68 6.58 11.63
CA SER A 180 -17.62 5.81 12.30
C SER A 180 -17.23 4.51 11.56
N PRO A 181 -15.95 4.07 11.65
CA PRO A 181 -15.51 2.83 11.03
C PRO A 181 -16.21 1.61 11.62
N PRO A 182 -16.51 0.56 10.82
CA PRO A 182 -17.03 -0.70 11.35
C PRO A 182 -15.94 -1.43 12.17
N PRO A 183 -16.32 -2.18 13.22
CA PRO A 183 -15.36 -2.85 14.11
C PRO A 183 -14.59 -3.97 13.40
N PRO A 184 -13.38 -4.32 13.88
CA PRO A 184 -12.62 -5.47 13.39
C PRO A 184 -13.33 -6.77 13.83
N PHE A 185 -13.56 -7.67 12.86
CA PHE A 185 -14.04 -9.03 13.14
C PHE A 185 -12.89 -9.86 13.69
N SER A 186 -12.91 -10.12 15.00
CA SER A 186 -12.13 -11.19 15.62
C SER A 186 -12.80 -12.52 15.31
N GLY A 187 -12.13 -13.37 14.53
CA GLY A 187 -12.48 -14.77 14.40
C GLY A 187 -12.04 -15.53 15.65
N ALA A 188 -13.00 -16.01 16.43
CA ALA A 188 -12.79 -17.08 17.40
C ALA A 188 -14.10 -17.85 17.57
N SER A 189 -14.09 -19.12 17.15
CA SER A 189 -15.11 -20.10 17.45
C SER A 189 -15.24 -20.28 18.97
N SER A 190 -16.46 -20.15 19.51
CA SER A 190 -16.82 -20.75 20.78
C SER A 190 -18.34 -20.90 20.86
N VAL A 191 -18.81 -22.13 20.65
CA VAL A 191 -20.20 -22.52 20.84
C VAL A 191 -20.45 -22.69 22.34
N ALA A 192 -21.39 -21.93 22.89
CA ALA A 192 -21.91 -22.12 24.26
C ALA A 192 -22.98 -23.23 24.27
N PRO A 193 -23.16 -23.96 25.39
CA PRO A 193 -24.06 -25.11 25.46
C PRO A 193 -25.50 -24.65 25.67
N VAL A 194 -26.44 -25.27 24.97
CA VAL A 194 -27.88 -25.06 25.18
C VAL A 194 -28.48 -26.33 25.76
N ALA A 195 -29.19 -26.16 26.87
CA ALA A 195 -29.89 -27.20 27.61
C ALA A 195 -31.05 -27.81 26.82
N TYR A 196 -31.29 -29.11 27.07
CA TYR A 196 -32.39 -29.93 26.54
C TYR A 196 -33.78 -29.41 26.93
N PRO A 197 -34.79 -29.74 26.10
CA PRO A 197 -35.89 -30.52 26.65
C PRO A 197 -36.20 -31.78 25.81
N ASP A 198 -36.44 -32.90 26.50
CA ASP A 198 -37.07 -34.12 25.99
C ASP A 198 -38.60 -33.91 26.00
N PRO A 199 -39.35 -34.36 24.97
CA PRO A 199 -40.10 -35.60 25.16
C PRO A 199 -40.26 -36.44 23.88
N ARG A 200 -39.84 -37.70 23.98
CA ARG A 200 -40.50 -38.92 23.46
C ARG A 200 -41.60 -38.72 22.41
N SER A 201 -41.27 -38.96 21.15
CA SER A 201 -42.00 -39.81 20.19
C SER A 201 -41.47 -39.56 18.79
N MET A 202 -40.82 -40.57 18.18
CA MET A 202 -40.92 -40.88 16.75
C MET A 202 -40.00 -42.05 16.39
N SER A 203 -40.58 -43.00 15.69
CA SER A 203 -40.05 -44.30 15.31
C SER A 203 -38.80 -44.22 14.43
N PRO A 204 -37.92 -45.24 14.44
CA PRO A 204 -36.75 -45.28 13.57
C PRO A 204 -37.12 -45.57 12.10
N PRO A 205 -36.38 -45.01 11.11
CA PRO A 205 -36.52 -45.35 9.70
C PRO A 205 -35.91 -46.73 9.37
N PRO A 206 -36.32 -47.36 8.26
CA PRO A 206 -35.87 -48.70 7.86
C PRO A 206 -34.40 -48.73 7.39
N PRO A 207 -33.74 -49.91 7.42
CA PRO A 207 -32.35 -50.05 7.01
C PRO A 207 -32.16 -49.89 5.49
N PRO A 208 -30.99 -49.42 5.03
CA PRO A 208 -30.68 -49.31 3.60
C PRO A 208 -30.44 -50.69 2.98
N ASN A 209 -30.99 -50.86 1.77
CA ASN A 209 -30.85 -52.03 0.91
C ASN A 209 -29.37 -52.25 0.51
N PRO A 210 -28.85 -53.49 0.45
CA PRO A 210 -27.49 -53.73 0.00
C PRO A 210 -27.36 -53.52 -1.51
N ALA A 211 -26.47 -52.62 -1.93
CA ALA A 211 -26.10 -52.46 -3.33
C ALA A 211 -25.25 -53.64 -3.81
N PRO A 212 -25.36 -54.05 -5.10
CA PRO A 212 -24.61 -55.17 -5.65
C PRO A 212 -23.11 -54.87 -5.76
N PHE A 213 -22.32 -55.92 -5.52
CA PHE A 213 -20.86 -55.94 -5.57
C PHE A 213 -20.35 -55.59 -6.98
N ILE A 214 -19.64 -54.46 -7.10
CA ILE A 214 -18.96 -54.05 -8.35
C ILE A 214 -17.48 -54.47 -8.21
N PRO A 215 -16.90 -55.24 -9.16
CA PRO A 215 -15.49 -55.58 -9.13
C PRO A 215 -14.62 -54.35 -9.42
N PRO A 216 -13.37 -54.27 -8.92
CA PRO A 216 -12.52 -53.10 -9.08
C PRO A 216 -12.08 -52.94 -10.54
N VAL A 217 -12.52 -51.85 -11.17
CA VAL A 217 -11.95 -51.35 -12.43
C VAL A 217 -10.54 -50.81 -12.12
N SER A 218 -9.56 -51.33 -12.85
CA SER A 218 -8.17 -50.91 -12.80
C SER A 218 -8.05 -49.42 -13.16
N SER A 219 -7.34 -48.67 -12.31
CA SER A 219 -7.03 -47.26 -12.52
C SER A 219 -6.16 -47.06 -13.78
N PRO A 220 -6.37 -45.98 -14.56
CA PRO A 220 -5.44 -45.61 -15.60
C PRO A 220 -4.15 -45.06 -14.96
N VAL A 221 -3.03 -45.63 -15.37
CA VAL A 221 -1.67 -45.19 -15.05
C VAL A 221 -1.48 -43.77 -15.58
N PHE A 222 -1.22 -42.84 -14.68
CA PHE A 222 -0.76 -41.50 -15.01
C PHE A 222 0.67 -41.59 -15.56
N THR A 223 0.84 -41.36 -16.85
CA THR A 223 2.16 -41.18 -17.46
C THR A 223 2.55 -39.70 -17.34
N PRO A 224 3.74 -39.37 -16.79
CA PRO A 224 4.26 -38.02 -16.91
C PRO A 224 4.91 -37.82 -18.28
N PRO A 225 4.69 -36.69 -19.00
CA PRO A 225 5.52 -36.32 -20.13
C PRO A 225 6.81 -35.63 -19.64
N VAL A 226 7.93 -36.32 -19.86
CA VAL A 226 9.21 -35.86 -20.45
C VAL A 226 9.84 -34.55 -19.93
N SER A 227 10.95 -34.75 -19.20
CA SER A 227 12.27 -34.08 -19.25
C SER A 227 12.39 -32.57 -18.98
N SER A 228 12.68 -32.25 -17.72
CA SER A 228 13.53 -31.11 -17.33
C SER A 228 15.00 -31.47 -17.55
N PRO A 229 15.86 -30.59 -18.09
CA PRO A 229 17.30 -30.82 -18.03
C PRO A 229 17.78 -30.75 -16.58
N ALA A 230 18.53 -31.78 -16.17
CA ALA A 230 19.14 -31.89 -14.86
C ALA A 230 20.07 -30.70 -14.60
N PHE A 231 19.85 -30.00 -13.48
CA PHE A 231 20.85 -29.15 -12.88
C PHE A 231 22.00 -30.05 -12.41
N ILE A 232 23.09 -30.05 -13.17
CA ILE A 232 24.38 -30.55 -12.72
C ILE A 232 24.80 -29.62 -11.56
N PRO A 233 25.19 -30.12 -10.38
CA PRO A 233 25.85 -29.26 -9.40
C PRO A 233 27.18 -28.82 -10.01
N VAL A 234 27.26 -27.54 -10.38
CA VAL A 234 28.51 -26.91 -10.81
C VAL A 234 29.46 -26.99 -9.60
N PRO A 235 30.69 -27.51 -9.75
CA PRO A 235 31.67 -27.48 -8.68
C PRO A 235 31.94 -26.02 -8.31
N ALA A 236 32.07 -25.75 -7.00
CA ALA A 236 32.41 -24.45 -6.47
C ALA A 236 33.71 -23.94 -7.12
N ALA A 237 33.58 -23.11 -8.15
CA ALA A 237 34.67 -22.30 -8.63
C ALA A 237 34.98 -21.29 -7.53
N SER A 238 36.20 -21.38 -7.01
CA SER A 238 36.75 -20.50 -5.99
C SER A 238 36.62 -19.05 -6.46
N LEU A 239 35.73 -18.29 -5.83
CA LEU A 239 35.75 -16.84 -5.96
C LEU A 239 37.10 -16.34 -5.42
N PRO A 240 37.82 -15.46 -6.14
CA PRO A 240 38.98 -14.80 -5.56
C PRO A 240 38.55 -14.01 -4.32
N PRO A 241 39.39 -13.89 -3.29
CA PRO A 241 39.03 -13.18 -2.07
C PRO A 241 38.71 -11.73 -2.42
N MET A 242 37.52 -11.29 -2.06
CA MET A 242 37.10 -9.90 -2.12
C MET A 242 38.01 -9.14 -1.13
N VAL A 243 39.03 -8.47 -1.67
CA VAL A 243 39.91 -7.60 -0.88
C VAL A 243 39.04 -6.48 -0.34
N ALA A 244 38.88 -6.44 0.97
CA ALA A 244 38.28 -5.32 1.66
C ALA A 244 39.11 -4.06 1.35
N THR A 245 38.56 -3.14 0.57
CA THR A 245 39.20 -1.86 0.29
C THR A 245 39.14 -1.00 1.56
N PRO A 246 40.27 -0.57 2.14
CA PRO A 246 40.28 0.36 3.26
C PRO A 246 39.78 1.75 2.82
N PRO A 247 39.21 2.56 3.74
CA PRO A 247 38.69 3.88 3.40
C PRO A 247 39.85 4.84 3.14
N GLY A 248 40.05 5.23 1.87
CA GLY A 248 41.00 6.28 1.53
C GLY A 248 41.81 6.10 0.23
N ALA A 249 41.19 5.66 -0.87
CA ALA A 249 41.83 5.70 -2.19
C ALA A 249 41.18 6.78 -3.10
N PRO A 250 41.96 7.49 -3.95
CA PRO A 250 41.44 8.57 -4.79
C PRO A 250 40.51 8.01 -5.86
N ILE A 251 39.33 8.61 -6.01
CA ILE A 251 38.38 8.28 -7.06
C ILE A 251 38.94 8.84 -8.38
N ASP A 252 39.24 7.97 -9.34
CA ASP A 252 39.60 8.36 -10.70
C ASP A 252 38.49 9.22 -11.33
N PRO A 253 38.78 10.45 -11.79
CA PRO A 253 37.77 11.39 -12.28
C PRO A 253 37.18 11.03 -13.66
N ASP A 254 37.63 9.96 -14.30
CA ASP A 254 37.27 9.60 -15.69
C ASP A 254 36.04 8.68 -15.81
N GLN A 255 35.34 8.40 -14.70
CA GLN A 255 34.19 7.50 -14.66
C GLN A 255 32.90 8.13 -14.13
N MET A 256 32.91 9.44 -13.86
CA MET A 256 31.70 10.19 -13.53
C MET A 256 31.05 10.72 -14.81
N LEU A 257 29.87 10.20 -15.14
CA LEU A 257 28.94 10.90 -16.02
C LEU A 257 28.78 12.32 -15.48
N ASP A 258 29.10 13.34 -16.28
CA ASP A 258 29.02 14.73 -15.83
C ASP A 258 27.61 14.98 -15.24
N PRO A 259 27.50 15.49 -13.99
CA PRO A 259 26.21 15.79 -13.37
C PRO A 259 25.35 16.73 -14.22
N ALA A 260 25.94 17.58 -15.06
CA ALA A 260 25.21 18.42 -16.02
C ALA A 260 24.57 17.59 -17.15
N VAL A 261 25.30 16.61 -17.70
CA VAL A 261 24.81 15.67 -18.71
C VAL A 261 23.69 14.81 -18.15
N THR A 262 23.85 14.32 -16.91
CA THR A 262 22.83 13.54 -16.21
C THR A 262 21.56 14.35 -15.98
N LYS A 263 21.67 15.60 -15.50
CA LYS A 263 20.52 16.50 -15.32
C LYS A 263 19.83 16.80 -16.66
N LYS A 264 20.58 17.02 -17.74
CA LYS A 264 20.02 17.27 -19.08
C LYS A 264 19.27 16.03 -19.60
N ALA A 265 19.87 14.84 -19.52
CA ALA A 265 19.24 13.60 -19.96
C ALA A 265 17.95 13.29 -19.17
N GLN A 266 17.99 13.45 -17.83
CA GLN A 266 16.79 13.28 -16.99
C GLN A 266 15.68 14.28 -17.35
N LYS A 267 16.04 15.53 -17.68
CA LYS A 267 15.08 16.56 -18.09
C LYS A 267 14.40 16.20 -19.41
N LEU A 268 15.17 15.79 -20.41
CA LEU A 268 14.66 15.35 -21.71
C LEU A 268 13.76 14.11 -21.57
N ALA A 269 14.12 13.16 -20.70
CA ALA A 269 13.27 12.01 -20.40
C ALA A 269 11.94 12.42 -19.73
N ARG A 270 11.95 13.38 -18.80
CA ARG A 270 10.73 13.92 -18.18
C ARG A 270 9.83 14.62 -19.20
N TRP A 271 10.41 15.39 -20.10
CA TRP A 271 9.66 16.05 -21.18
C TRP A 271 9.05 15.05 -22.17
N ALA A 272 9.75 13.97 -22.49
CA ALA A 272 9.19 12.89 -23.29
C ALA A 272 8.00 12.21 -22.60
N ILE A 273 8.10 11.97 -21.28
CA ILE A 273 7.00 11.42 -20.48
C ILE A 273 5.78 12.35 -20.53
N SER A 274 5.99 13.66 -20.33
CA SER A 274 4.89 14.64 -20.44
C SER A 274 4.30 14.69 -21.86
N ALA A 275 5.12 14.63 -22.91
CA ALA A 275 4.63 14.63 -24.28
C ALA A 275 3.75 13.40 -24.60
N LEU A 276 4.10 12.22 -24.08
CA LEU A 276 3.27 11.01 -24.19
C LEU A 276 1.93 11.15 -23.43
N GLU A 277 1.90 11.88 -22.32
CA GLU A 277 0.68 12.13 -21.54
C GLU A 277 -0.31 13.05 -22.29
N TYR A 278 0.17 13.84 -23.25
CA TYR A 278 -0.64 14.71 -24.11
C TYR A 278 -0.82 14.17 -25.55
N ASP A 279 -0.52 12.89 -25.80
CA ASP A 279 -0.57 12.25 -27.12
C ASP A 279 0.31 12.93 -28.20
N ASP A 280 1.32 13.70 -27.77
CA ASP A 280 2.30 14.36 -28.65
C ASP A 280 3.48 13.41 -28.94
N VAL A 281 3.19 12.39 -29.76
CA VAL A 281 4.14 11.33 -30.12
C VAL A 281 5.39 11.86 -30.81
N SER A 282 5.25 12.91 -31.64
CA SER A 282 6.37 13.52 -32.36
C SER A 282 7.37 14.15 -31.38
N ASN A 283 6.90 15.00 -30.47
CA ASN A 283 7.77 15.61 -29.47
C ASN A 283 8.35 14.58 -28.49
N ALA A 284 7.61 13.53 -28.15
CA ALA A 284 8.13 12.45 -27.31
C ALA A 284 9.33 11.75 -27.96
N ILE A 285 9.23 11.42 -29.25
CA ILE A 285 10.31 10.80 -30.02
C ILE A 285 11.53 11.73 -30.10
N ASP A 286 11.32 13.02 -30.35
CA ASP A 286 12.41 13.99 -30.48
C ASP A 286 13.17 14.19 -29.15
N ASN A 287 12.45 14.31 -28.03
CA ASN A 287 13.08 14.42 -26.71
C ASN A 287 13.87 13.16 -26.33
N LEU A 288 13.38 11.96 -26.67
CA LEU A 288 14.11 10.71 -26.42
C LEU A 288 15.36 10.59 -27.29
N ARG A 289 15.29 11.00 -28.56
CA ARG A 289 16.47 11.05 -29.45
C ARG A 289 17.52 12.02 -28.93
N GLU A 290 17.13 13.19 -28.47
CA GLU A 290 18.07 14.17 -27.89
C GLU A 290 18.68 13.64 -26.59
N ALA A 291 17.89 12.96 -25.74
CA ALA A 291 18.41 12.34 -24.51
C ALA A 291 19.46 11.27 -24.83
N ILE A 292 19.21 10.44 -25.85
CA ILE A 292 20.18 9.44 -26.31
C ILE A 292 21.44 10.11 -26.85
N GLN A 293 21.31 11.16 -27.68
CA GLN A 293 22.48 11.89 -28.20
C GLN A 293 23.40 12.45 -27.11
N VAL A 294 22.81 12.97 -26.03
CA VAL A 294 23.56 13.50 -24.88
C VAL A 294 24.30 12.39 -24.11
N LEU A 295 23.81 11.15 -24.18
CA LEU A 295 24.39 9.99 -23.49
C LEU A 295 25.33 9.14 -24.36
N LEU A 296 25.20 9.21 -25.70
CA LEU A 296 26.01 8.46 -26.66
C LEU A 296 27.53 8.57 -26.44
N PRO A 297 28.12 9.74 -26.10
CA PRO A 297 29.56 9.87 -25.86
C PRO A 297 30.07 9.04 -24.67
N TYR A 298 29.17 8.60 -23.79
CA TYR A 298 29.50 7.82 -22.59
C TYR A 298 29.25 6.31 -22.79
N LYS A 299 28.82 5.89 -23.98
CA LYS A 299 28.67 4.49 -24.36
C LYS A 299 30.02 3.96 -24.85
N LYS A 300 30.72 3.20 -24.01
CA LYS A 300 31.93 2.44 -24.40
C LYS A 300 31.58 1.25 -25.27
#